data_AF-A0A8H2K3J0-F1
#
_entry.id   AF-A0A8H2K3J0-F1
#
_cell.length_a   1.000
_cell.length_b   1.000
_cell.length_c   1.000
_cell.angle_alpha   90.00
_cell.angle_beta   90.00
_cell.angle_gamma   90.00
#
_symmetry.space_group_name_H-M   'P 1'
#
loop_
_entity.id
_entity.type
_entity.pdbx_description
1 polymer ?
#
loop_
_entity_poly.entity_id
_entity_poly.type
_entity_poly.pdbx_seq_one_letter_code
_entity_poly.pdbx_strand_id
1 'polypeptide(L)'
;MNANNDEVKQHWISVEDELPKHPYKFVLVKTTSNYANQIVAQYMPKFTETDGADNEFGDYCEERDDWFLPEGWYANVAPVTDEFLSYFIDEEVTHWMPLPAPPAQGDQS
;
A
#
# COMPACT_ATOMS: atom_id res chain seq x y z
N MET A 1 27.80 13.64 23.04
CA MET A 1 27.63 14.62 21.94
C MET A 1 28.22 13.95 20.71
N ASN A 2 27.48 13.42 19.73
CA ASN A 2 26.23 13.89 19.13
C ASN A 2 25.39 12.69 18.69
N ALA A 3 24.16 12.58 19.18
CA ALA A 3 23.14 11.78 18.50
C ALA A 3 22.64 12.64 17.35
N ASN A 4 22.97 12.29 16.11
CA ASN A 4 22.30 12.84 14.94
C ASN A 4 20.89 12.26 14.92
N ASN A 5 20.03 12.84 15.75
CA ASN A 5 18.59 12.63 15.72
C ASN A 5 18.06 13.50 14.58
N ASP A 6 18.40 13.15 13.34
CA ASP A 6 17.59 13.55 12.20
C ASP A 6 16.27 12.78 12.35
N GLU A 7 15.39 13.33 13.18
CA GLU A 7 13.97 13.03 13.11
C GLU A 7 13.56 13.31 11.67
N VAL A 8 13.51 12.26 10.85
CA VAL A 8 12.81 12.30 9.58
C VAL A 8 11.39 12.71 9.93
N LYS A 9 11.08 14.00 9.75
CA LYS A 9 9.71 14.49 9.85
C LYS A 9 8.90 13.68 8.87
N GLN A 10 8.19 12.70 9.39
CA GLN A 10 7.32 11.80 8.65
C GLN A 10 6.25 12.66 7.98
N HIS A 11 6.43 12.95 6.69
CA HIS A 11 5.54 13.80 5.93
C HIS A 11 4.54 12.92 5.18
N TRP A 12 3.27 13.08 5.53
CA TRP A 12 2.16 12.48 4.81
C TRP A 12 2.02 13.16 3.45
N ILE A 13 1.93 12.36 2.39
CA ILE A 13 1.73 12.81 1.01
C ILE A 13 0.26 12.59 0.67
N SER A 14 -0.44 13.62 0.19
CA SER A 14 -1.81 13.48 -0.29
C SER A 14 -1.84 12.59 -1.54
N VAL A 15 -2.81 11.69 -1.64
CA VAL A 15 -3.00 10.88 -2.85
C VAL A 15 -3.40 11.72 -4.06
N GLU A 16 -3.95 12.91 -3.83
CA GLU A 16 -4.27 13.88 -4.90
C GLU A 16 -3.01 14.57 -5.45
N ASP A 17 -1.95 14.69 -4.62
CA ASP A 17 -0.70 15.33 -5.03
C ASP A 17 0.22 14.31 -5.75
N GLU A 18 0.38 13.13 -5.16
CA GLU A 18 1.26 12.09 -5.70
C GLU A 18 0.84 10.70 -5.20
N LEU A 19 0.85 9.71 -6.09
CA LEU A 19 0.72 8.28 -5.76
C LEU A 19 2.11 7.61 -5.63
N PRO A 20 2.24 6.49 -4.90
CA PRO A 20 3.51 5.76 -4.81
C PRO A 20 4.01 5.35 -6.20
N LYS A 21 5.22 5.82 -6.56
CA LYS A 21 5.82 5.55 -7.88
C LYS A 21 6.11 4.08 -8.17
N HIS A 22 6.35 3.28 -7.14
CA HIS A 22 6.68 1.87 -7.28
C HIS A 22 5.44 1.03 -6.99
N PRO A 23 4.80 0.43 -8.01
CA PRO A 23 3.79 -0.59 -7.76
C PRO A 23 4.45 -1.67 -6.89
N TYR A 24 3.69 -2.27 -5.99
CA TYR A 24 4.11 -3.32 -5.06
C TYR A 24 4.97 -2.93 -3.86
N LYS A 25 5.33 -1.64 -3.69
CA LYS A 25 6.00 -1.21 -2.46
C LYS A 25 4.97 -0.92 -1.37
N PHE A 26 5.06 -1.64 -0.25
CA PHE A 26 4.26 -1.34 0.92
C PHE A 26 4.58 0.03 1.52
N VAL A 27 3.52 0.77 1.81
CA VAL A 27 3.52 2.10 2.43
C VAL A 27 2.50 2.13 3.56
N LEU A 28 2.61 3.11 4.45
CA LEU A 28 1.56 3.38 5.42
C LEU A 28 0.54 4.31 4.78
N VAL A 29 -0.73 3.93 4.80
CA VAL A 29 -1.84 4.74 4.28
C VAL A 29 -2.73 5.23 5.40
N LYS A 30 -3.35 6.39 5.22
CA LYS A 30 -4.37 6.94 6.11
C LYS A 30 -5.75 6.79 5.47
N THR A 31 -6.63 6.07 6.14
CA THR A 31 -8.03 5.88 5.70
C THR A 31 -8.96 6.80 6.48
N THR A 32 -10.19 6.97 5.98
CA THR A 32 -11.30 7.59 6.72
C THR A 32 -12.06 6.61 7.64
N SER A 33 -11.62 5.35 7.70
CA SER A 33 -12.28 4.30 8.48
C SER A 33 -12.25 4.58 9.99
N ASN A 34 -13.35 4.27 10.66
CA ASN A 34 -13.47 4.38 12.11
C ASN A 34 -12.80 3.23 12.88
N TYR A 35 -12.38 2.16 12.19
CA TYR A 35 -11.78 0.96 12.81
C TYR A 35 -10.26 0.99 12.81
N ALA A 36 -9.66 1.42 11.70
CA ALA A 36 -8.22 1.58 11.55
C ALA A 36 -7.95 2.79 10.67
N ASN A 37 -7.48 3.89 11.27
CA ASN A 37 -7.15 5.10 10.54
C ASN A 37 -5.80 5.03 9.81
N GLN A 38 -5.01 3.98 10.05
CA GLN A 38 -3.72 3.73 9.39
C GLN A 38 -3.55 2.24 9.08
N ILE A 39 -3.16 1.92 7.86
CA ILE A 39 -3.03 0.54 7.35
C ILE A 39 -1.76 0.43 6.51
N VAL A 40 -1.10 -0.74 6.50
CA VAL A 40 -0.02 -1.03 5.54
C VAL A 40 -0.65 -1.53 4.25
N ALA A 41 -0.41 -0.82 3.15
CA ALA A 41 -1.02 -1.13 1.85
C ALA A 41 -0.05 -0.85 0.70
N GLN A 42 -0.42 -1.33 -0.48
CA GLN A 42 0.22 -1.00 -1.75
C GLN A 42 -0.80 -0.40 -2.69
N TYR A 43 -0.38 0.54 -3.52
CA TYR A 43 -1.20 1.05 -4.61
C TYR A 43 -0.97 0.18 -5.86
N MET A 44 -2.05 -0.25 -6.49
CA MET A 44 -2.06 -1.02 -7.72
C MET A 44 -2.56 -0.12 -8.86
N PRO A 45 -1.70 0.30 -9.80
CA PRO A 45 -2.13 1.05 -10.97
C PRO A 45 -2.95 0.16 -11.90
N LYS A 46 -3.83 0.78 -12.68
CA LYS A 46 -4.68 0.06 -13.65
C LYS A 46 -3.88 -0.84 -14.59
N PHE A 47 -4.40 -2.04 -14.83
CA PHE A 47 -3.84 -3.03 -15.78
C PHE A 47 -2.38 -3.46 -15.48
N THR A 48 -1.97 -3.44 -14.22
CA THR A 48 -0.61 -3.86 -13.81
C THR A 48 -0.54 -5.33 -13.43
N GLU A 49 -1.50 -5.83 -12.65
CA GLU A 49 -1.56 -7.20 -12.16
C GLU A 49 -2.79 -7.92 -12.74
N THR A 50 -2.59 -9.09 -13.35
CA THR A 50 -3.70 -9.89 -13.91
C THR A 50 -4.59 -10.40 -12.79
N ASP A 51 -5.91 -10.35 -12.99
CA ASP A 51 -6.85 -11.01 -12.10
C ASP A 51 -6.85 -12.50 -12.42
N GLY A 52 -6.14 -13.28 -11.60
CA GLY A 52 -6.08 -14.73 -11.73
C GLY A 52 -7.36 -15.43 -11.25
N ALA A 53 -8.35 -14.69 -10.75
CA ALA A 53 -9.61 -15.24 -10.28
C ALA A 53 -10.67 -15.22 -11.39
N ASP A 54 -11.43 -16.32 -11.49
CA ASP A 54 -12.62 -16.40 -12.34
C ASP A 54 -13.82 -15.78 -11.60
N ASN A 55 -13.78 -14.47 -11.39
CA ASN A 55 -14.84 -13.72 -10.72
C ASN A 55 -15.10 -12.37 -11.44
N GLU A 56 -16.16 -11.66 -11.05
CA GLU A 56 -16.55 -10.37 -11.63
C GLU A 56 -15.84 -9.17 -10.99
N PHE A 57 -14.74 -9.39 -10.25
CA PHE A 57 -14.01 -8.30 -9.57
C PHE A 57 -13.09 -7.54 -10.53
N GLY A 58 -12.44 -8.25 -11.46
CA GLY A 58 -11.46 -7.66 -12.36
C GLY A 58 -11.99 -6.61 -13.33
N ASP A 59 -11.09 -5.75 -13.79
CA ASP A 59 -11.27 -4.86 -14.94
C ASP A 59 -10.75 -5.55 -16.21
N TYR A 60 -11.62 -5.72 -17.21
CA TYR A 60 -11.21 -6.28 -18.51
C TYR A 60 -10.45 -5.23 -19.34
N CYS A 61 -9.30 -5.64 -19.91
CA CYS A 61 -8.48 -4.82 -20.79
C CYS A 61 -8.58 -5.34 -22.24
N GLU A 62 -9.39 -4.68 -23.08
CA GLU A 62 -9.60 -5.10 -24.48
C GLU A 62 -8.30 -5.16 -25.30
N GLU A 63 -7.34 -4.27 -25.06
CA GLU A 63 -6.06 -4.25 -25.79
C GLU A 63 -5.22 -5.50 -25.51
N ARG A 64 -5.31 -6.04 -24.30
CA ARG A 64 -4.50 -7.16 -23.83
C ARG A 64 -5.27 -8.48 -23.83
N ASP A 65 -6.58 -8.43 -24.07
CA ASP A 65 -7.52 -9.56 -24.02
C ASP A 65 -7.42 -10.34 -22.71
N ASP A 66 -7.37 -9.62 -21.58
CA ASP A 66 -7.16 -10.21 -20.26
C ASP A 66 -7.84 -9.40 -19.16
N TRP A 67 -8.08 -10.03 -18.01
CA TRP A 67 -8.64 -9.42 -16.81
C TRP A 67 -7.53 -9.01 -15.85
N PHE A 68 -7.70 -7.85 -15.21
CA PHE A 68 -6.73 -7.29 -14.28
C PHE A 68 -7.39 -6.91 -12.97
N LEU A 69 -6.62 -6.92 -11.89
CA LEU A 69 -7.10 -6.39 -10.63
C LEU A 69 -7.50 -4.90 -10.79
N PRO A 70 -8.64 -4.48 -10.20
CA PRO A 70 -9.04 -3.09 -10.19
C PRO A 70 -7.96 -2.17 -9.62
N GLU A 71 -7.85 -0.98 -10.19
CA GLU A 71 -6.96 0.06 -9.68
C GLU A 71 -7.37 0.48 -8.27
N GLY A 72 -6.38 0.60 -7.37
CA GLY A 72 -6.63 1.09 -6.02
C GLY A 72 -5.67 0.56 -4.97
N TRP A 73 -6.11 0.62 -3.71
CA TRP A 73 -5.29 0.26 -2.56
C TRP A 73 -5.57 -1.16 -2.09
N TYR A 74 -4.52 -1.93 -1.86
CA TYR A 74 -4.62 -3.30 -1.38
C TYR A 74 -3.86 -3.46 -0.06
N ALA A 75 -4.55 -3.86 1.00
CA ALA A 75 -3.96 -4.23 2.28
C ALA A 75 -3.46 -5.67 2.23
N ASN A 76 -2.22 -5.90 2.60
CA ASN A 76 -1.72 -7.27 2.74
C ASN A 76 -2.07 -7.82 4.13
N VAL A 77 -2.61 -9.03 4.18
CA VAL A 77 -3.01 -9.65 5.47
C VAL A 77 -2.03 -10.71 5.97
N ALA A 78 -1.00 -11.07 5.21
CA ALA A 78 -0.02 -12.08 5.61
C ALA A 78 1.40 -11.78 5.06
N PRO A 79 2.36 -11.43 5.92
CA PRO A 79 3.70 -11.06 5.47
C PRO A 79 4.58 -12.22 4.96
N VAL A 80 4.11 -13.49 4.97
CA VAL A 80 4.99 -14.67 4.80
C VAL A 80 4.40 -15.86 4.02
N THR A 81 3.33 -15.69 3.25
CA THR A 81 2.76 -16.80 2.47
C THR A 81 2.82 -16.50 0.97
N ASP A 82 2.99 -17.54 0.14
CA ASP A 82 2.99 -17.39 -1.32
C ASP A 82 1.60 -17.10 -1.91
N GLU A 83 0.57 -17.27 -1.08
CA GLU A 83 -0.81 -17.03 -1.48
C GLU A 83 -1.12 -15.52 -1.48
N PHE A 84 -1.78 -15.08 -2.56
CA PHE A 84 -2.27 -13.71 -2.81
C PHE A 84 -3.31 -13.29 -1.76
N LEU A 85 -2.84 -12.99 -0.56
CA LEU A 85 -3.64 -12.56 0.58
C LEU A 85 -3.61 -11.03 0.70
N SER A 86 -4.01 -10.35 -0.37
CA SER A 86 -4.22 -8.91 -0.35
C SER A 86 -5.69 -8.58 -0.59
N TYR A 87 -6.26 -7.72 0.24
CA TYR A 87 -7.66 -7.28 0.14
C TYR A 87 -7.72 -5.86 -0.39
N PHE A 88 -8.61 -5.63 -1.34
CA PHE A 88 -8.95 -4.28 -1.79
C PHE A 88 -9.52 -3.47 -0.64
N ILE A 89 -9.02 -2.24 -0.49
CA ILE A 89 -9.51 -1.27 0.50
C ILE A 89 -10.60 -0.45 -0.19
N ASP A 90 -11.84 -0.71 0.20
CA ASP A 90 -13.03 0.05 -0.26
C ASP A 90 -13.15 1.43 0.42
N GLU A 91 -12.45 1.61 1.55
CA GLU A 91 -12.43 2.86 2.30
C GLU A 91 -11.58 3.93 1.60
N GLU A 92 -11.95 5.20 1.75
CA GLU A 92 -11.20 6.31 1.17
C GLU A 92 -9.81 6.43 1.81
N VAL A 93 -8.77 6.28 0.98
CA VAL A 93 -7.39 6.57 1.36
C VAL A 93 -7.06 8.01 0.98
N THR A 94 -6.67 8.82 1.97
CA THR A 94 -6.43 10.26 1.77
C THR A 94 -4.95 10.60 1.63
N HIS A 95 -4.08 9.87 2.35
CA HIS A 95 -2.65 10.14 2.38
C HIS A 95 -1.87 8.84 2.47
N TRP A 96 -0.62 8.88 2.04
CA TRP A 96 0.33 7.79 2.24
C TRP A 96 1.70 8.33 2.65
N MET A 97 2.53 7.44 3.16
CA MET A 97 3.94 7.72 3.36
C MET A 97 4.78 6.44 3.39
N PRO A 98 6.10 6.50 3.12
CA PRO A 98 6.98 5.35 3.28
C PRO A 98 6.87 4.74 4.68
N LEU A 99 7.02 3.42 4.79
CA LEU A 99 7.09 2.77 6.11
C LEU A 99 8.23 3.39 6.95
N PRO A 100 8.02 3.59 8.26
CA PRO A 100 9.08 4.06 9.15
C PRO A 100 10.32 3.18 9.08
N ALA A 101 11.49 3.79 9.28
CA ALA A 101 12.71 3.01 9.45
C ALA A 101 12.55 2.06 10.65
N PRO A 102 13.10 0.82 10.57
CA PRO A 102 13.09 -0.07 11.71
C PRO A 102 13.82 0.58 12.90
N PRO A 103 13.48 0.22 14.15
CA PRO A 103 14.21 0.69 15.31
C PRO A 103 15.71 0.46 15.15
N ALA A 104 16.54 1.42 15.59
CA ALA A 104 17.97 1.22 15.68
C ALA A 104 18.23 -0.02 16.56
N GLN A 105 19.16 -0.87 16.14
CA GLN A 105 19.43 -2.15 16.78
C GLN A 105 20.06 -1.94 18.17
N GLY A 106 19.21 -1.78 19.20
CA GLY A 106 19.54 -1.89 20.63
C GLY A 106 20.04 -0.62 21.33
N ASP A 107 19.17 0.00 22.13
CA ASP A 107 19.51 0.16 23.55
C ASP A 107 18.98 -1.10 24.25
N GLN A 108 19.83 -2.13 24.33
CA GLN A 108 19.63 -3.16 25.35
C GLN A 108 20.14 -2.56 26.67
N SER A 109 19.23 -1.96 27.43
CA SER A 109 19.43 -1.64 28.85
C SER A 109 18.91 -2.78 29.73
#